data_AF-A0A7R9SCX6-F1
#
_entry.id   AF-A0A7R9SCX6-F1
#
_cell.length_a   1.000
_cell.length_b   1.000
_cell.length_c   1.000
_cell.angle_alpha   90.00
_cell.angle_beta   90.00
_cell.angle_gamma   90.00
#
_symmetry.space_group_name_H-M   'P 1'
#
loop_
_entity.id
_entity.type
_entity.pdbx_description
1 polymer ?
#
loop_
_entity_poly.entity_id
_entity_poly.type
_entity_poly.pdbx_seq_one_letter_code
_entity_poly.pdbx_strand_id
1 'polypeptide(L)' 'GVPQGSHIGPALFNAYIADLPIRPEVRTWGFADDLALSAVHPNAINIMNEHLQTLSQWSVRKKLNLNKEKCKTLRT' A
#
# COMPACT_ATOMS: atom_id res chain seq x y z
N GLY A 1 9.98 -15.03 -6.62
CA GLY A 1 9.32 -14.21 -7.65
C GLY A 1 8.54 -15.11 -8.57
N VAL A 2 7.50 -14.58 -9.23
CA VAL A 2 6.76 -15.29 -10.29
C VAL A 2 7.44 -15.01 -11.64
N PRO A 3 7.54 -15.96 -12.58
CA PRO A 3 8.11 -15.71 -13.89
C PRO A 3 7.42 -14.54 -14.62
N GLN A 4 8.21 -13.64 -15.22
CA GLN A 4 7.68 -12.60 -16.10
C GLN A 4 6.95 -13.24 -17.28
N GLY A 5 5.80 -12.69 -17.65
CA GLY A 5 4.94 -13.24 -18.70
C GLY A 5 3.91 -14.27 -18.23
N SER A 6 3.86 -14.59 -16.94
CA SER A 6 2.80 -15.43 -16.38
C SER A 6 1.46 -14.66 -16.34
N HIS A 7 0.45 -15.18 -17.05
CA HIS A 7 -0.92 -14.67 -16.97
C HIS A 7 -1.52 -14.76 -15.55
N ILE A 8 -1.03 -15.69 -14.73
CA ILE A 8 -1.54 -15.95 -13.38
C ILE A 8 -0.79 -15.11 -12.33
N GLY A 9 0.41 -14.64 -12.64
CA GLY A 9 1.24 -13.85 -11.72
C GLY A 9 0.53 -12.63 -11.12
N PRO A 10 -0.13 -11.78 -11.93
CA PRO A 10 -0.90 -10.65 -11.43
C PRO A 10 -2.04 -11.06 -10.50
N ALA A 11 -2.78 -12.12 -10.83
CA ALA A 11 -3.89 -12.61 -10.00
C ALA A 11 -3.39 -13.14 -8.64
N LEU A 12 -2.28 -13.88 -8.64
CA LEU A 12 -1.64 -14.36 -7.40
C LEU A 12 -1.10 -13.20 -6.57
N PHE A 13 -0.55 -12.17 -7.21
CA PHE A 13 -0.10 -10.97 -6.50
C PHE A 13 -1.29 -10.27 -5.82
N ASN A 14 -2.40 -10.08 -6.53
CA ASN A 14 -3.62 -9.49 -5.95
C ASN A 14 -4.15 -10.33 -4.77
N ALA A 15 -4.16 -11.66 -4.88
CA ALA A 15 -4.53 -12.54 -3.78
C ALA A 15 -3.56 -12.44 -2.59
N TYR A 16 -2.25 -12.27 -2.87
CA TYR A 16 -1.23 -12.14 -1.84
C TYR A 16 -1.37 -10.88 -0.98
N ILE A 17 -1.80 -9.78 -1.61
CA ILE A 17 -2.02 -8.48 -0.95
C ILE A 17 -3.48 -8.24 -0.52
N ALA A 18 -4.37 -9.23 -0.65
CA ALA A 18 -5.80 -9.06 -0.42
C ALA A 18 -6.17 -8.64 1.02
N ASP A 19 -5.28 -8.88 1.98
CA ASP A 19 -5.40 -8.49 3.40
C ASP A 19 -4.67 -7.17 3.71
N LEU A 20 -4.52 -6.29 2.72
CA LEU A 20 -3.96 -4.95 2.89
C LEU A 20 -4.70 -4.21 4.03
N PRO A 21 -3.98 -3.56 4.96
CA PRO A 21 -4.62 -2.83 6.05
C PRO A 21 -5.47 -1.68 5.49
N ILE A 22 -6.73 -1.60 5.96
CA ILE A 22 -7.69 -0.57 5.60
C ILE A 22 -8.08 0.24 6.85
N ARG A 23 -8.30 1.54 6.68
CA ARG A 23 -8.86 2.43 7.72
C ARG A 23 -10.00 3.26 7.12
N PRO A 24 -11.11 3.49 7.83
CA PRO A 24 -12.23 4.29 7.31
C PRO A 24 -11.84 5.71 6.88
N GLU A 25 -10.87 6.31 7.56
CA GLU A 25 -10.42 7.69 7.35
C GLU A 25 -9.38 7.81 6.22
N VAL A 26 -8.86 6.68 5.73
CA VAL A 26 -7.84 6.63 4.68
C VAL A 26 -8.42 5.93 3.45
N ARG A 27 -8.47 6.67 2.35
CA ARG A 27 -8.81 6.11 1.04
C ARG A 27 -7.57 5.52 0.41
N THR A 28 -7.69 4.27 -0.04
CA THR A 28 -6.60 3.50 -0.62
C THR A 28 -6.95 3.09 -2.05
N TRP A 29 -6.00 3.30 -2.97
CA TRP A 29 -6.08 2.82 -4.36
C TRP A 29 -4.82 2.02 -4.67
N GLY A 30 -4.96 0.90 -5.37
CA GLY A 30 -3.84 0.05 -5.74
C GLY A 30 -3.92 -0.40 -7.20
N PHE A 31 -2.77 -0.49 -7.84
CA PHE A 31 -2.61 -1.07 -9.17
C PHE A 31 -1.26 -1.77 -9.26
N ALA A 32 -1.27 -3.10 -9.44
CA ALA A 32 -0.05 -3.91 -9.33
C ALA A 32 0.70 -3.57 -8.03
N ASP A 33 1.99 -3.27 -8.09
CA ASP A 33 2.82 -2.91 -6.95
C ASP A 33 2.69 -1.44 -6.49
N ASP A 34 1.98 -0.60 -7.23
CA ASP A 34 1.74 0.80 -6.86
C ASP A 34 0.54 0.94 -5.91
N LEU A 35 0.72 1.74 -4.85
CA LEU A 35 -0.31 2.07 -3.87
C LEU A 35 -0.38 3.58 -3.63
N ALA A 36 -1.58 4.14 -3.70
CA ALA A 36 -1.88 5.54 -3.38
C ALA A 36 -2.80 5.62 -2.16
N LEU A 37 -2.50 6.56 -1.26
CA LEU A 37 -3.22 6.78 -0.01
C LEU A 37 -3.61 8.25 0.11
N SER A 38 -4.82 8.53 0.58
CA SER A 38 -5.30 9.88 0.85
C SER A 38 -6.18 9.90 2.09
N ALA A 39 -6.07 10.94 2.91
CA ALA A 39 -6.93 11.18 4.05
C ALA A 39 -7.45 12.61 4.00
N VAL A 40 -8.76 12.80 4.21
CA VAL A 40 -9.41 14.11 4.28
C VAL A 40 -10.02 14.26 5.67
N HIS A 41 -9.23 14.80 6.60
CA HIS A 41 -9.60 14.92 8.01
C HIS A 41 -8.79 16.05 8.67
N PRO A 42 -9.31 16.76 9.69
CA PRO A 42 -8.54 17.75 10.45
C PRO A 42 -7.20 17.21 10.98
N ASN A 43 -7.19 15.94 11.37
CA ASN A 43 -6.00 15.21 11.84
C ASN A 43 -5.36 14.31 10.76
N ALA A 44 -5.52 14.63 9.47
CA ALA A 44 -5.07 13.78 8.36
C ALA A 44 -3.59 13.37 8.46
N ILE A 45 -2.72 14.26 8.94
CA ILE A 45 -1.28 13.97 9.12
C ILE A 45 -1.07 12.83 10.11
N ASN A 46 -1.70 12.88 11.28
CA ASN A 46 -1.55 11.85 12.31
C ASN A 46 -2.16 10.53 11.84
N ILE A 47 -3.36 10.59 11.25
CA ILE A 47 -4.04 9.42 10.67
C ILE A 47 -3.16 8.75 9.61
N MET A 48 -2.58 9.52 8.70
CA MET A 48 -1.69 9.00 7.67
C MET A 48 -0.41 8.40 8.25
N ASN A 49 0.21 9.04 9.23
CA ASN A 49 1.43 8.52 9.84
C ASN A 49 1.19 7.18 10.55
N GLU A 50 0.11 7.07 11.32
CA GLU A 50 -0.27 5.80 11.97
C GLU A 50 -0.62 4.71 10.94
N HIS A 51 -1.32 5.08 9.87
CA HIS A 51 -1.66 4.16 8.81
C HIS A 51 -0.40 3.67 8.07
N LEU A 52 0.54 4.57 7.76
CA LEU A 52 1.83 4.23 7.16
C LEU A 52 2.67 3.32 8.06
N GLN A 53 2.65 3.52 9.39
CA GLN A 53 3.31 2.63 10.33
C GLN A 53 2.69 1.22 10.30
N THR A 54 1.37 1.14 10.27
CA THR A 54 0.64 -0.14 10.14
C THR A 54 0.99 -0.84 8.83
N LEU A 55 0.98 -0.11 7.72
CA LEU A 55 1.31 -0.61 6.39
C LEU A 55 2.76 -1.10 6.30
N SER A 56 3.70 -0.38 6.91
CA SER A 56 5.11 -0.77 6.99
C SER A 56 5.31 -2.09 7.75
N GLN A 57 4.62 -2.27 8.89
CA GLN A 57 4.67 -3.53 9.62
C GLN A 57 4.05 -4.69 8.84
N TRP A 58 2.93 -4.43 8.16
CA TRP A 58 2.28 -5.41 7.28
C TRP A 58 3.20 -5.81 6.12
N SER A 59 3.88 -4.86 5.47
CA SER A 59 4.75 -5.13 4.34
C SER A 59 5.94 -6.00 4.76
N VAL A 60 6.54 -5.74 5.93
CA VAL A 60 7.60 -6.58 6.51
C VAL A 60 7.12 -8.01 6.73
N ARG A 61 5.92 -8.21 7.30
CA ARG A 61 5.32 -9.55 7.49
C ARG A 61 5.08 -10.27 6.17
N LYS A 62 4.66 -9.53 5.14
CA LYS A 62 4.50 -10.01 3.76
C LYS A 62 5.82 -10.12 2.99
N LYS A 63 6.97 -9.84 3.60
CA LYS A 63 8.28 -9.84 2.93
C LYS A 63 8.30 -8.95 1.66
N LEU A 64 7.53 -7.86 1.69
CA LEU A 64 7.47 -6.82 0.67
C LEU A 64 8.32 -5.63 1.11
N ASN A 65 9.22 -5.18 0.23
CA ASN A 65 10.06 -4.02 0.48
C ASN A 65 9.40 -2.76 -0.07
N LEU A 66 9.05 -1.83 0.82
CA LEU A 66 8.56 -0.52 0.41
C LEU A 66 9.72 0.32 -0.16
N ASN A 67 9.55 0.80 -1.38
CA ASN A 67 10.55 1.64 -2.04
C ASN A 67 10.38 3.10 -1.63
N LYS A 68 11.08 3.51 -0.57
CA LYS A 68 11.04 4.87 -0.02
C LYS A 68 11.46 5.95 -1.04
N GLU A 69 12.37 5.65 -1.95
CA GLU A 69 12.86 6.60 -2.95
C GLU A 69 11.80 6.92 -4.01
N LYS A 70 10.90 5.97 -4.27
CA LYS A 70 9.77 6.14 -5.20
C LYS A 70 8.52 6.69 -4.52
N CYS A 71 8.43 6.69 -3.18
CA CYS A 71 7.31 7.27 -2.46
C CYS A 71 7.31 8.80 -2.57
N LYS A 72 6.19 9.37 -3.03
CA LYS A 72 5.99 10.81 -3.14
C LYS A 72 4.78 11.26 -2.35
N THR A 73 4.90 12.40 -1.68
CA THR A 73 3.74 13.09 -1.08
C THR A 73 3.24 14.13 -2.06
N LEU A 74 1.98 14.03 -2.45
CA LEU A 74 1.29 15.05 -3.24
C LEU A 74 0.51 15.94 -2.28
N ARG A 75 0.70 17.26 -2.36
CA ARG A 75 -0.10 18.26 -1.65
C ARG A 75 -0.86 19.06 -2.70
N THR A 76 -2.17 19.20 -2.52
CA THR A 76 -3.03 20.05 -3.34
C THR A 76 -3.19 21.40 -2.67
#